data_AF-A0A2V7QZI5-F1
#
_entry.id   AF-A0A2V7QZI5-F1
#
_cell.length_a   1.000
_cell.length_b   1.000
_cell.length_c   1.000
_cell.angle_alpha   90.00
_cell.angle_beta   90.00
_cell.angle_gamma   90.00
#
_symmetry.space_group_name_H-M   'P 1'
#
loop_
_entity.id
_entity.type
_entity.pdbx_description
1 polymer ?
#
loop_
_entity_poly.entity_id
_entity_poly.type
_entity_poly.pdbx_seq_one_letter_code
_entity_poly.pdbx_strand_id
1 'polypeptide(L)'
;MLAATACKVSTDLSRNIAIEVAAPDSLEEYDTLVPHARVLTGHGDSAVTAVFWFSPDTVFAVDSATGRTVVTHTGLTGRLVARGGGLVSNPVAIRTLAAADTVFPAGPTLDTVDIAGPTTLDSLSDSLKIEIADTVTVSAGGNPIVPLAGRPVVYTIVHPTALGPVTLVTRDTAHAVVTTDTAVSNGSGIAFVKVRLLAPDTIPDSVVVVAIARRAVLDTVPGSRDTVPGSPDTFFVRFRGVAVADTLRATSPIVDTAHLSAIPPDSLSDSLSVEVGDTVAATGAIRPLAGRAVVFAITSPTTPGPVTLVTSDTAHALVTTDTVTTDVRGIAAVRLRLIAGPAPASVEVTASAKRGVSARLPGSPVKFTVRFTS
;
A
#
# COMPACT_ATOMS: atom_id res chain seq x y z
N MET A 1 -4.91 27.52 62.18
CA MET A 1 -6.15 28.23 61.79
C MET A 1 -6.12 28.36 60.28
N LEU A 2 -6.84 27.47 59.58
CA LEU A 2 -6.95 27.47 58.12
C LEU A 2 -8.40 27.79 57.79
N ALA A 3 -8.63 28.96 57.17
CA ALA A 3 -9.95 29.39 56.74
C ALA A 3 -10.34 28.61 55.49
N ALA A 4 -11.30 27.70 55.62
CA ALA A 4 -12.04 27.19 54.47
C ALA A 4 -12.96 28.31 53.98
N THR A 5 -12.61 28.93 52.86
CA THR A 5 -13.52 29.82 52.14
C THR A 5 -14.61 28.94 51.51
N ALA A 6 -15.69 28.73 52.26
CA ALA A 6 -16.90 28.12 51.71
C ALA A 6 -17.45 29.08 50.64
N CYS A 7 -17.38 28.66 49.37
CA CYS A 7 -18.12 29.34 48.31
C CYS A 7 -19.61 29.23 48.68
N LYS A 8 -20.26 30.35 48.99
CA LYS A 8 -21.68 30.35 49.36
C LYS A 8 -22.50 30.01 48.12
N VAL A 9 -22.75 28.72 47.90
CA VAL A 9 -23.75 28.25 46.94
C VAL A 9 -25.09 28.87 47.36
N SER A 10 -25.82 29.43 46.39
CA SER A 10 -27.14 30.04 46.62
C SER A 10 -28.00 29.09 47.46
N THR A 11 -28.63 29.60 48.53
CA THR A 11 -29.61 28.81 49.31
C THR A 11 -30.92 28.61 48.55
N ASP A 12 -31.15 29.40 47.50
CA ASP A 12 -32.23 29.17 46.54
C ASP A 12 -31.70 28.32 45.39
N LEU A 13 -32.03 27.03 45.44
CA LEU A 13 -31.69 26.02 44.41
C LEU A 13 -32.75 25.95 43.30
N SER A 14 -33.88 26.65 43.43
CA SER A 14 -34.87 26.78 42.35
C SER A 14 -34.46 27.83 41.31
N ARG A 15 -33.47 28.66 41.63
CA ARG A 15 -32.91 29.65 40.72
C ARG A 15 -32.21 28.98 39.53
N ASN A 16 -32.34 29.59 38.35
CA ASN A 16 -31.56 29.25 37.16
C ASN A 16 -30.07 29.55 37.40
N ILE A 17 -29.19 28.56 37.21
CA ILE A 17 -27.74 28.70 37.46
C ILE A 17 -26.86 28.41 36.24
N ALA A 18 -27.35 27.65 35.26
CA ALA A 18 -26.55 27.27 34.10
C ALA A 18 -27.41 27.13 32.84
N ILE A 19 -26.75 27.16 31.68
CA ILE A 19 -27.30 26.75 30.39
C ILE A 19 -26.44 25.61 29.88
N GLU A 20 -27.07 24.47 29.61
CA GLU A 20 -26.45 23.35 28.93
C GLU A 20 -26.77 23.46 27.44
N VAL A 21 -25.75 23.35 26.59
CA VAL A 21 -25.86 23.45 25.13
C VAL A 21 -25.33 22.17 24.50
N ALA A 22 -26.09 21.62 23.55
CA ALA A 22 -25.71 20.49 22.72
C ALA A 22 -25.80 20.90 21.25
N ALA A 23 -24.68 20.83 20.55
CA ALA A 23 -24.57 21.03 19.11
C ALA A 23 -23.39 20.19 18.57
N PRO A 24 -23.42 19.78 17.29
CA PRO A 24 -22.24 19.30 16.57
C PRO A 24 -21.11 20.33 16.60
N ASP A 25 -19.88 19.88 16.37
CA ASP A 25 -18.69 20.74 16.36
C ASP A 25 -18.38 21.33 14.97
N SER A 26 -19.19 20.99 13.97
CA SER A 26 -19.03 21.41 12.57
C SER A 26 -20.37 21.46 11.82
N LEU A 27 -20.41 22.23 10.74
CA LEU A 27 -21.55 22.40 9.85
C LEU A 27 -21.06 22.59 8.41
N GLU A 28 -21.59 21.82 7.47
CA GLU A 28 -21.32 22.02 6.04
C GLU A 28 -22.17 23.16 5.47
N GLU A 29 -21.67 23.79 4.41
CA GLU A 29 -22.45 24.69 3.57
C GLU A 29 -23.70 23.97 3.03
N TYR A 30 -24.81 24.71 2.90
CA TYR A 30 -26.14 24.21 2.52
C TYR A 30 -26.86 23.32 3.55
N ASP A 31 -26.18 22.83 4.58
CA ASP A 31 -26.81 22.15 5.70
C ASP A 31 -27.40 23.15 6.71
N THR A 32 -28.34 22.67 7.50
CA THR A 32 -28.93 23.45 8.60
C THR A 32 -28.68 22.75 9.92
N LEU A 33 -27.97 23.42 10.82
CA LEU A 33 -27.81 22.99 12.20
C LEU A 33 -29.04 23.42 13.02
N VAL A 34 -29.60 22.49 13.80
CA VAL A 34 -30.59 22.79 14.84
C VAL A 34 -29.99 22.41 16.21
N PRO A 35 -29.44 23.38 16.96
CA PRO A 35 -28.83 23.13 18.25
C PRO A 35 -29.90 22.96 19.33
N HIS A 36 -29.55 22.31 20.43
CA HIS A 36 -30.42 22.16 21.59
C HIS A 36 -29.80 22.84 22.81
N ALA A 37 -30.61 23.49 23.62
CA ALA A 37 -30.18 24.02 24.90
C ALA A 37 -31.28 23.96 25.95
N ARG A 38 -30.90 23.79 27.20
CA ARG A 38 -31.80 23.85 28.35
C ARG A 38 -31.19 24.67 29.48
N VAL A 39 -32.04 25.42 30.17
CA VAL A 39 -31.65 26.16 31.37
C VAL A 39 -31.78 25.22 32.57
N LEU A 40 -30.78 25.19 33.43
CA LEU A 40 -30.74 24.32 34.61
C LEU A 40 -30.91 25.12 35.90
N THR A 41 -31.70 24.58 36.83
CA THR A 41 -31.82 25.09 38.20
C THR A 41 -30.65 24.64 39.06
N GLY A 42 -30.54 25.18 40.29
CA GLY A 42 -29.57 24.74 41.29
C GLY A 42 -29.68 23.25 41.67
N HIS A 43 -30.83 22.62 41.42
CA HIS A 43 -31.04 21.18 41.56
C HIS A 43 -30.54 20.36 40.36
N GLY A 44 -30.18 21.02 39.25
CA GLY A 44 -29.85 20.36 37.98
C GLY A 44 -31.07 20.02 37.13
N ASP A 45 -32.27 20.43 37.54
CA ASP A 45 -33.50 20.23 36.78
C ASP A 45 -33.63 21.22 35.63
N SER A 46 -34.29 20.81 34.54
CA SER A 46 -34.58 21.69 33.42
C SER A 46 -35.67 22.71 33.81
N ALA A 47 -35.36 24.00 33.68
CA ALA A 47 -36.32 25.08 33.88
C ALA A 47 -37.12 25.37 32.60
N VAL A 48 -38.39 25.73 32.74
CA VAL A 48 -39.25 26.17 31.63
C VAL A 48 -38.94 27.65 31.31
N THR A 49 -37.79 27.87 30.69
CA THR A 49 -37.30 29.22 30.33
C THR A 49 -37.00 29.26 28.84
N ALA A 50 -37.45 30.32 28.16
CA ALA A 50 -37.13 30.52 26.75
C ALA A 50 -35.62 30.70 26.56
N VAL A 51 -35.07 29.98 25.58
CA VAL A 51 -33.67 30.11 25.15
C VAL A 51 -33.65 30.82 23.82
N PHE A 52 -32.78 31.82 23.72
CA PHE A 52 -32.49 32.53 22.48
C PHE A 52 -31.05 32.30 22.07
N TRP A 53 -30.79 32.40 20.79
CA TRP A 53 -29.50 32.09 20.19
C TRP A 53 -28.90 33.30 19.49
N PHE A 54 -27.58 33.37 19.48
CA PHE A 54 -26.84 34.35 18.68
C PHE A 54 -25.43 33.84 18.38
N SER A 55 -24.80 34.46 17.39
CA SER A 55 -23.36 34.34 17.16
C SER A 55 -22.71 35.72 17.32
N PRO A 56 -21.56 35.82 18.02
CA PRO A 56 -20.73 37.01 17.94
C PRO A 56 -19.90 37.06 16.65
N ASP A 57 -19.88 36.00 15.86
CA ASP A 57 -19.11 35.88 14.62
C ASP A 57 -20.03 35.96 13.39
N THR A 58 -19.47 36.31 12.23
CA THR A 58 -20.25 36.51 10.97
C THR A 58 -20.17 35.34 10.00
N VAL A 59 -19.59 34.21 10.43
CA VAL A 59 -19.32 33.03 9.58
C VAL A 59 -20.54 32.12 9.38
N PHE A 60 -21.58 32.31 10.20
CA PHE A 60 -22.89 31.69 10.03
C PHE A 60 -24.01 32.63 10.50
N ALA A 61 -25.20 32.47 9.92
CA ALA A 61 -26.41 33.16 10.34
C ALA A 61 -27.19 32.28 11.32
N VAL A 62 -27.75 32.89 12.38
CA VAL A 62 -28.49 32.18 13.44
C VAL A 62 -29.88 32.79 13.58
N ASP A 63 -30.92 31.96 13.48
CA ASP A 63 -32.26 32.35 13.90
C ASP A 63 -32.34 32.42 15.43
N SER A 64 -32.67 33.61 15.95
CA SER A 64 -32.56 33.85 17.40
C SER A 64 -33.54 33.06 18.26
N ALA A 65 -34.68 32.63 17.70
CA ALA A 65 -35.72 31.93 18.46
C ALA A 65 -35.51 30.41 18.48
N THR A 66 -35.02 29.87 17.37
CA THR A 66 -34.88 28.41 17.17
C THR A 66 -33.45 27.93 17.23
N GLY A 67 -32.47 28.82 17.08
CA GLY A 67 -31.05 28.48 16.96
C GLY A 67 -30.68 27.90 15.61
N ARG A 68 -31.63 27.81 14.65
CA ARG A 68 -31.35 27.32 13.31
C ARG A 68 -30.20 28.11 12.71
N THR A 69 -29.13 27.39 12.38
CA THR A 69 -27.85 27.97 11.97
C THR A 69 -27.49 27.48 10.57
N VAL A 70 -27.09 28.41 9.70
CA VAL A 70 -26.63 28.13 8.33
C VAL A 70 -25.31 28.83 8.07
N VAL A 71 -24.40 28.17 7.35
CA VAL A 71 -23.08 28.71 7.02
C VAL A 71 -23.22 29.86 6.02
N THR A 72 -22.44 30.93 6.24
CA THR A 72 -22.31 32.05 5.28
C THR A 72 -20.87 32.20 4.77
N HIS A 73 -19.88 31.73 5.53
CA HIS A 73 -18.48 31.69 5.12
C HIS A 73 -17.86 30.37 5.58
N THR A 74 -17.21 29.64 4.68
CA THR A 74 -16.59 28.33 4.95
C THR A 74 -15.12 28.48 5.34
N GLY A 75 -14.54 27.44 5.96
CA GLY A 75 -13.12 27.37 6.32
C GLY A 75 -12.75 28.11 7.60
N LEU A 76 -13.73 28.65 8.33
CA LEU A 76 -13.55 29.38 9.59
C LEU A 76 -14.30 28.69 10.73
N THR A 77 -13.94 29.03 11.97
CA THR A 77 -14.68 28.57 13.17
C THR A 77 -15.47 29.74 13.74
N GLY A 78 -16.77 29.57 13.88
CA GLY A 78 -17.64 30.54 14.56
C GLY A 78 -18.11 30.02 15.91
N ARG A 79 -18.64 30.92 16.73
CA ARG A 79 -19.11 30.62 18.07
C ARG A 79 -20.62 30.74 18.15
N LEU A 80 -21.28 29.69 18.63
CA LEU A 80 -22.72 29.67 18.86
C LEU A 80 -22.98 29.84 20.36
N VAL A 81 -23.86 30.77 20.72
CA VAL A 81 -24.14 31.10 22.12
C VAL A 81 -25.64 31.05 22.38
N ALA A 82 -26.01 30.39 23.47
CA ALA A 82 -27.37 30.39 24.00
C ALA A 82 -27.49 31.40 25.16
N ARG A 83 -28.64 32.08 25.25
CA ARG A 83 -29.00 32.95 26.36
C ARG A 83 -30.41 32.65 26.85
N GLY A 84 -30.63 32.67 28.15
CA GLY A 84 -31.92 32.35 28.75
C GLY A 84 -31.91 32.54 30.26
N GLY A 85 -33.00 33.05 30.82
CA GLY A 85 -33.12 33.20 32.29
C GLY A 85 -32.09 34.15 32.92
N GLY A 86 -31.59 35.13 32.16
CA GLY A 86 -30.52 36.04 32.58
C GLY A 86 -29.10 35.45 32.50
N LEU A 87 -28.95 34.24 31.97
CA LEU A 87 -27.68 33.55 31.80
C LEU A 87 -27.23 33.58 30.33
N VAL A 88 -25.92 33.41 30.12
CA VAL A 88 -25.29 33.24 28.82
C VAL A 88 -24.44 31.97 28.90
N SER A 89 -24.57 31.08 27.91
CA SER A 89 -23.78 29.85 27.86
C SER A 89 -22.32 30.14 27.56
N ASN A 90 -21.45 29.15 27.81
CA ASN A 90 -20.15 29.14 27.17
C ASN A 90 -20.35 29.07 25.64
N PRO A 91 -19.53 29.76 24.84
CA PRO A 91 -19.62 29.67 23.39
C PRO A 91 -19.24 28.28 22.88
N VAL A 92 -20.06 27.71 22.01
CA VAL A 92 -19.78 26.44 21.33
C VAL A 92 -19.10 26.74 20.00
N ALA A 93 -17.91 26.19 19.78
CA ALA A 93 -17.17 26.36 18.54
C ALA A 93 -17.73 25.45 17.45
N ILE A 94 -18.12 26.03 16.31
CA ILE A 94 -18.65 25.34 15.13
C ILE A 94 -17.69 25.62 13.96
N ARG A 95 -17.05 24.57 13.44
CA ARG A 95 -16.25 24.66 12.21
C ARG A 95 -17.19 24.74 11.01
N THR A 96 -17.03 25.75 10.18
CA THR A 96 -17.77 25.90 8.92
C THR A 96 -17.00 25.20 7.81
N LEU A 97 -17.66 24.28 7.12
CA LEU A 97 -17.03 23.41 6.12
C LEU A 97 -17.71 23.64 4.77
N ALA A 98 -16.96 23.63 3.67
CA ALA A 98 -17.57 23.59 2.34
C ALA A 98 -18.36 22.29 2.15
N ALA A 99 -19.40 22.27 1.32
CA ALA A 99 -20.11 21.04 1.04
C ALA A 99 -19.34 20.21 0.00
N ALA A 100 -19.12 18.93 0.29
CA ALA A 100 -18.63 18.04 -0.75
C ALA A 100 -19.76 17.75 -1.75
N ASP A 101 -19.50 17.94 -3.03
CA ASP A 101 -20.48 17.69 -4.09
C ASP A 101 -20.02 16.62 -5.09
N THR A 102 -18.73 16.30 -5.10
CA THR A 102 -18.12 15.42 -6.09
C THR A 102 -17.05 14.53 -5.46
N VAL A 103 -17.02 13.29 -5.95
CA VAL A 103 -16.03 12.27 -5.63
C VAL A 103 -15.49 11.69 -6.91
N PHE A 104 -14.18 11.50 -6.99
CA PHE A 104 -13.56 10.79 -8.09
C PHE A 104 -12.28 10.07 -7.63
N PRO A 105 -11.86 9.01 -8.34
CA PRO A 105 -10.60 8.36 -8.06
C PRO A 105 -9.43 9.29 -8.38
N ALA A 106 -8.52 9.46 -7.42
CA ALA A 106 -7.34 10.33 -7.55
C ALA A 106 -6.11 9.60 -8.13
N GLY A 107 -6.35 8.49 -8.82
CA GLY A 107 -5.34 7.57 -9.34
C GLY A 107 -5.97 6.36 -10.03
N PRO A 108 -5.15 5.37 -10.43
CA PRO A 108 -5.64 4.14 -11.04
C PRO A 108 -6.60 3.38 -10.11
N THR A 109 -7.70 2.88 -10.68
CA THR A 109 -8.63 2.00 -9.96
C THR A 109 -8.25 0.52 -10.08
N LEU A 110 -7.23 0.19 -10.86
CA LEU A 110 -6.66 -1.15 -11.00
C LEU A 110 -5.20 -1.13 -10.55
N ASP A 111 -4.85 -2.05 -9.65
CA ASP A 111 -3.47 -2.32 -9.23
C ASP A 111 -3.11 -3.80 -9.43
N THR A 112 -1.83 -4.08 -9.64
CA THR A 112 -1.29 -5.44 -9.73
C THR A 112 -0.10 -5.60 -8.80
N VAL A 113 -0.22 -6.53 -7.85
CA VAL A 113 0.81 -6.86 -6.87
C VAL A 113 1.53 -8.13 -7.29
N ASP A 114 2.81 -7.99 -7.60
CA ASP A 114 3.70 -9.10 -7.95
C ASP A 114 4.28 -9.78 -6.70
N ILE A 115 4.00 -11.06 -6.52
CA ILE A 115 4.42 -11.86 -5.36
C ILE A 115 5.62 -12.72 -5.74
N ALA A 116 6.74 -12.55 -5.03
CA ALA A 116 8.04 -13.13 -5.36
C ALA A 116 8.31 -14.48 -4.65
N GLY A 117 7.77 -15.57 -5.19
CA GLY A 117 7.91 -16.93 -4.64
C GLY A 117 6.96 -17.20 -3.48
N PRO A 118 6.94 -18.44 -2.93
CA PRO A 118 5.94 -18.85 -1.94
C PRO A 118 6.13 -18.24 -0.54
N THR A 119 7.24 -17.50 -0.30
CA THR A 119 7.66 -17.08 1.05
C THR A 119 7.85 -15.58 1.24
N THR A 120 7.66 -14.73 0.22
CA THR A 120 7.45 -13.28 0.46
C THR A 120 5.99 -13.05 0.82
N LEU A 121 5.68 -13.41 2.06
CA LEU A 121 4.33 -13.61 2.58
C LEU A 121 3.57 -12.30 2.86
N ASP A 122 4.28 -11.17 2.95
CA ASP A 122 3.68 -9.87 3.19
C ASP A 122 3.87 -8.99 1.95
N SER A 123 2.77 -8.65 1.28
CA SER A 123 2.77 -7.83 0.06
C SER A 123 1.75 -6.71 0.18
N LEU A 124 2.02 -5.57 -0.44
CA LEU A 124 1.22 -4.36 -0.30
C LEU A 124 0.92 -3.78 -1.68
N SER A 125 -0.34 -3.41 -1.90
CA SER A 125 -0.77 -2.67 -3.09
C SER A 125 -0.23 -1.24 -3.10
N ASP A 126 -0.33 -0.57 -4.24
CA ASP A 126 -0.32 0.89 -4.23
C ASP A 126 -1.59 1.44 -3.54
N SER A 127 -1.59 2.74 -3.29
CA SER A 127 -2.65 3.43 -2.57
C SER A 127 -3.90 3.53 -3.44
N LEU A 128 -5.02 3.05 -2.90
CA LEU A 128 -6.35 3.24 -3.45
C LEU A 128 -6.82 4.62 -3.01
N LYS A 129 -6.86 5.59 -3.94
CA LYS A 129 -7.03 7.01 -3.62
C LYS A 129 -8.38 7.52 -4.10
N ILE A 130 -9.09 8.19 -3.19
CA ILE A 130 -10.29 8.95 -3.49
C ILE A 130 -10.04 10.42 -3.20
N GLU A 131 -10.38 11.28 -4.16
CA GLU A 131 -10.44 12.73 -3.96
C GLU A 131 -11.88 13.15 -3.70
N ILE A 132 -12.05 13.98 -2.67
CA ILE A 132 -13.34 14.57 -2.29
C ILE A 132 -13.21 16.06 -2.49
N ALA A 133 -14.12 16.61 -3.28
CA ALA A 133 -14.04 18.00 -3.70
C ALA A 133 -15.40 18.70 -3.65
N ASP A 134 -15.31 20.02 -3.70
CA ASP A 134 -16.38 20.94 -4.04
C ASP A 134 -16.11 21.48 -5.45
N THR A 135 -17.07 21.33 -6.36
CA THR A 135 -16.95 21.83 -7.74
C THR A 135 -17.57 23.22 -7.86
N VAL A 136 -16.71 24.20 -8.06
CA VAL A 136 -17.11 25.60 -8.21
C VAL A 136 -17.13 26.02 -9.67
N THR A 137 -18.09 26.86 -10.03
CA THR A 137 -18.10 27.49 -11.35
C THR A 137 -17.01 28.54 -11.41
N VAL A 138 -15.98 28.32 -12.24
CA VAL A 138 -14.86 29.26 -12.42
C VAL A 138 -14.90 29.94 -13.79
N SER A 139 -14.41 31.18 -13.84
CA SER A 139 -14.08 31.85 -15.11
C SER A 139 -12.96 31.12 -15.84
N ALA A 140 -12.91 31.25 -17.17
CA ALA A 140 -12.02 30.49 -18.06
C ALA A 140 -10.56 30.49 -17.55
N GLY A 141 -10.02 29.29 -17.29
CA GLY A 141 -8.64 29.07 -16.84
C GLY A 141 -8.45 28.77 -15.35
N GLY A 142 -9.50 28.85 -14.52
CA GLY A 142 -9.47 28.37 -13.14
C GLY A 142 -9.59 26.84 -13.03
N ASN A 143 -9.09 26.25 -11.96
CA ASN A 143 -9.42 24.87 -11.60
C ASN A 143 -10.81 24.88 -10.92
N PRO A 144 -11.85 24.24 -11.49
CA PRO A 144 -13.17 24.19 -10.88
C PRO A 144 -13.24 23.28 -9.65
N ILE A 145 -12.15 22.59 -9.28
CA ILE A 145 -12.11 21.61 -8.20
C ILE A 145 -11.43 22.23 -6.98
N VAL A 146 -12.16 22.33 -5.87
CA VAL A 146 -11.64 22.72 -4.56
C VAL A 146 -11.52 21.47 -3.67
N PRO A 147 -10.30 21.03 -3.34
CA PRO A 147 -10.12 19.82 -2.53
C PRO A 147 -10.55 20.03 -1.07
N LEU A 148 -11.20 19.01 -0.48
CA LEU A 148 -11.78 19.10 0.86
C LEU A 148 -11.06 18.16 1.84
N ALA A 149 -10.33 18.75 2.79
CA ALA A 149 -9.69 18.03 3.88
C ALA A 149 -10.66 17.60 4.99
N GLY A 150 -10.26 16.59 5.78
CA GLY A 150 -11.00 16.18 6.98
C GLY A 150 -12.26 15.35 6.70
N ARG A 151 -12.47 14.89 5.47
CA ARG A 151 -13.66 14.11 5.08
C ARG A 151 -13.41 12.61 5.22
N PRO A 152 -14.32 11.87 5.86
CA PRO A 152 -14.19 10.43 5.98
C PRO A 152 -14.57 9.71 4.67
N VAL A 153 -13.74 8.74 4.27
CA VAL A 153 -14.04 7.77 3.21
C VAL A 153 -13.96 6.38 3.81
N VAL A 154 -15.08 5.66 3.71
CA VAL A 154 -15.18 4.28 4.16
C VAL A 154 -14.78 3.38 3.01
N TYR A 155 -13.76 2.56 3.22
CA TYR A 155 -13.30 1.53 2.29
C TYR A 155 -13.73 0.17 2.80
N THR A 156 -14.33 -0.64 1.95
CA THR A 156 -14.80 -1.99 2.30
C THR A 156 -14.32 -3.00 1.27
N ILE A 157 -13.67 -4.07 1.72
CA ILE A 157 -13.41 -5.25 0.90
C ILE A 157 -14.76 -5.95 0.67
N VAL A 158 -15.23 -5.95 -0.58
CA VAL A 158 -16.47 -6.63 -0.99
C VAL A 158 -16.19 -7.97 -1.66
N HIS A 159 -14.95 -8.20 -2.11
CA HIS A 159 -14.48 -9.47 -2.61
C HIS A 159 -13.00 -9.67 -2.25
N PRO A 160 -12.59 -10.86 -1.75
CA PRO A 160 -13.44 -12.00 -1.39
C PRO A 160 -14.35 -11.69 -0.19
N THR A 161 -15.52 -12.32 -0.13
CA THR A 161 -16.52 -12.08 0.94
C THR A 161 -16.20 -12.82 2.25
N ALA A 162 -15.37 -13.85 2.18
CA ALA A 162 -14.86 -14.55 3.36
C ALA A 162 -13.65 -13.81 3.94
N LEU A 163 -13.53 -13.82 5.27
CA LEU A 163 -12.31 -13.37 5.94
C LEU A 163 -11.14 -14.20 5.42
N GLY A 164 -10.16 -13.52 4.85
CA GLY A 164 -9.02 -14.13 4.21
C GLY A 164 -7.72 -13.46 4.63
N PRO A 165 -6.61 -13.76 3.93
CA PRO A 165 -5.30 -13.18 4.23
C PRO A 165 -5.21 -11.68 3.87
N VAL A 166 -6.27 -11.08 3.35
CA VAL A 166 -6.25 -9.71 2.86
C VAL A 166 -6.82 -8.76 3.90
N THR A 167 -6.16 -7.63 4.10
CA THR A 167 -6.60 -6.57 4.99
C THR A 167 -6.44 -5.18 4.36
N LEU A 168 -7.29 -4.24 4.78
CA LEU A 168 -7.10 -2.82 4.51
C LEU A 168 -6.15 -2.21 5.54
N VAL A 169 -5.26 -1.35 5.06
CA VAL A 169 -4.34 -0.60 5.90
C VAL A 169 -4.28 0.87 5.50
N THR A 170 -4.34 1.75 6.49
CA THR A 170 -4.04 3.19 6.34
C THR A 170 -2.56 3.51 6.59
N ARG A 171 -1.79 2.54 7.09
CA ARG A 171 -0.35 2.65 7.34
C ARG A 171 0.38 1.41 6.85
N ASP A 172 1.53 1.61 6.22
CA ASP A 172 2.37 0.53 5.67
C ASP A 172 2.98 -0.39 6.74
N THR A 173 2.80 -0.11 8.03
CA THR A 173 3.26 -0.95 9.14
C THR A 173 2.11 -1.64 9.88
N ALA A 174 0.87 -1.47 9.42
CA ALA A 174 -0.28 -2.11 10.04
C ALA A 174 -0.49 -3.52 9.49
N HIS A 175 -0.84 -4.46 10.39
CA HIS A 175 -1.07 -5.87 10.08
C HIS A 175 -2.37 -6.41 10.67
N ALA A 176 -3.19 -5.54 11.30
CA ALA A 176 -4.49 -5.93 11.81
C ALA A 176 -5.40 -6.35 10.67
N VAL A 177 -6.17 -7.43 10.86
CA VAL A 177 -7.15 -7.90 9.87
C VAL A 177 -8.41 -7.05 9.95
N VAL A 178 -8.65 -6.27 8.90
CA VAL A 178 -9.71 -5.27 8.78
C VAL A 178 -10.27 -5.33 7.37
N THR A 179 -11.57 -5.63 7.23
CA THR A 179 -12.27 -5.63 5.93
C THR A 179 -13.01 -4.33 5.66
N THR A 180 -13.16 -3.46 6.65
CA THR A 180 -13.70 -2.11 6.52
C THR A 180 -12.85 -1.13 7.31
N ASP A 181 -12.27 -0.14 6.65
CA ASP A 181 -11.45 0.89 7.27
C ASP A 181 -11.93 2.28 6.82
N THR A 182 -11.70 3.30 7.64
CA THR A 182 -12.07 4.69 7.32
C THR A 182 -10.81 5.54 7.25
N ALA A 183 -10.55 6.09 6.08
CA ALA A 183 -9.48 7.08 5.88
C ALA A 183 -10.06 8.49 5.89
N VAL A 184 -9.27 9.47 6.34
CA VAL A 184 -9.65 10.88 6.36
C VAL A 184 -8.87 11.62 5.29
N SER A 185 -9.54 12.48 4.51
CA SER A 185 -8.88 13.24 3.45
C SER A 185 -7.87 14.25 3.98
N ASN A 186 -6.75 14.37 3.28
CA ASN A 186 -5.68 15.31 3.60
C ASN A 186 -5.93 16.71 3.01
N GLY A 187 -4.95 17.62 3.13
CA GLY A 187 -5.03 18.99 2.59
C GLY A 187 -5.24 19.08 1.07
N SER A 188 -5.06 17.98 0.33
CA SER A 188 -5.34 17.87 -1.11
C SER A 188 -6.66 17.14 -1.39
N GLY A 189 -7.54 16.97 -0.40
CA GLY A 189 -8.82 16.28 -0.57
C GLY A 189 -8.70 14.76 -0.74
N ILE A 190 -7.49 14.20 -0.62
CA ILE A 190 -7.25 12.78 -0.88
C ILE A 190 -7.31 11.97 0.41
N ALA A 191 -8.19 10.98 0.44
CA ALA A 191 -8.17 9.89 1.42
C ALA A 191 -7.69 8.62 0.72
N PHE A 192 -6.91 7.78 1.40
CA PHE A 192 -6.44 6.54 0.79
C PHE A 192 -6.28 5.40 1.80
N VAL A 193 -6.36 4.19 1.27
CA VAL A 193 -5.98 2.93 1.94
C VAL A 193 -5.12 2.12 1.01
N LYS A 194 -4.47 1.08 1.53
CA LYS A 194 -3.83 0.04 0.73
C LYS A 194 -4.40 -1.32 1.10
N VAL A 195 -4.25 -2.26 0.19
CA VAL A 195 -4.58 -3.66 0.40
C VAL A 195 -3.29 -4.40 0.73
N ARG A 196 -3.24 -5.03 1.90
CA ARG A 196 -2.13 -5.88 2.32
C ARG A 196 -2.54 -7.34 2.24
N LEU A 197 -1.68 -8.16 1.66
CA LEU A 197 -1.77 -9.61 1.70
C LEU A 197 -0.86 -10.13 2.83
N LEU A 198 -1.46 -10.72 3.86
CA LEU A 198 -0.85 -11.28 5.06
C LEU A 198 -0.66 -12.79 4.91
N ALA A 199 0.59 -13.24 4.85
CA ALA A 199 1.05 -14.62 4.90
C ALA A 199 0.02 -15.70 4.51
N PRO A 200 -0.42 -15.72 3.24
CA PRO A 200 -1.53 -16.55 2.82
C PRO A 200 -1.17 -18.04 2.69
N ASP A 201 -2.03 -18.91 3.22
CA ASP A 201 -2.11 -20.32 2.79
C ASP A 201 -2.72 -20.43 1.37
N THR A 202 -3.48 -19.41 0.94
CA THR A 202 -4.08 -19.27 -0.39
C THR A 202 -4.04 -17.81 -0.86
N ILE A 203 -3.49 -17.56 -2.04
CA ILE A 203 -3.42 -16.21 -2.63
C ILE A 203 -4.71 -15.99 -3.44
N PRO A 204 -5.52 -14.96 -3.14
CA PRO A 204 -6.67 -14.63 -3.97
C PRO A 204 -6.21 -14.03 -5.31
N ASP A 205 -6.86 -14.39 -6.41
CA ASP A 205 -6.53 -13.81 -7.73
C ASP A 205 -6.79 -12.29 -7.77
N SER A 206 -7.83 -11.84 -7.07
CA SER A 206 -8.17 -10.43 -6.99
C SER A 206 -8.90 -10.07 -5.70
N VAL A 207 -8.82 -8.79 -5.35
CA VAL A 207 -9.56 -8.16 -4.26
C VAL A 207 -10.31 -6.97 -4.85
N VAL A 208 -11.58 -6.84 -4.49
CA VAL A 208 -12.42 -5.71 -4.88
C VAL A 208 -12.71 -4.89 -3.64
N VAL A 209 -12.37 -3.60 -3.70
CA VAL A 209 -12.60 -2.63 -2.62
C VAL A 209 -13.57 -1.58 -3.12
N VAL A 210 -14.62 -1.33 -2.35
CA VAL A 210 -15.57 -0.25 -2.60
C VAL A 210 -15.29 0.90 -1.65
N ALA A 211 -15.23 2.11 -2.19
CA ALA A 211 -15.03 3.34 -1.42
C ALA A 211 -16.29 4.20 -1.44
N ILE A 212 -16.73 4.64 -0.26
CA ILE A 212 -17.88 5.53 -0.08
C ILE A 212 -17.41 6.76 0.69
N ALA A 213 -17.39 7.91 0.02
CA ALA A 213 -17.12 9.17 0.70
C ALA A 213 -18.37 9.65 1.42
N ARG A 214 -18.17 10.17 2.63
CA ARG A 214 -19.24 10.73 3.45
C ARG A 214 -19.03 12.22 3.69
N ARG A 215 -20.15 12.90 3.94
CA ARG A 215 -20.15 14.26 4.50
C ARG A 215 -19.46 14.27 5.87
N ALA A 216 -18.95 15.43 6.27
CA ALA A 216 -18.16 15.60 7.49
C ALA A 216 -18.98 15.38 8.77
N VAL A 217 -20.28 15.62 8.71
CA VAL A 217 -21.21 15.32 9.80
C VAL A 217 -21.98 14.06 9.42
N LEU A 218 -21.87 13.00 10.25
CA LEU A 218 -22.83 11.90 10.19
C LEU A 218 -24.13 12.41 10.81
N ASP A 219 -25.15 12.62 9.97
CA ASP A 219 -26.47 12.91 10.50
C ASP A 219 -27.02 11.63 11.17
N THR A 220 -27.50 11.75 12.41
CA THR A 220 -28.23 10.67 13.07
C THR A 220 -29.69 10.59 12.63
N VAL A 221 -30.15 11.48 11.74
CA VAL A 221 -31.49 11.43 11.14
C VAL A 221 -31.53 10.36 10.03
N PRO A 222 -32.39 9.34 10.17
CA PRO A 222 -32.59 8.33 9.13
C PRO A 222 -33.10 8.99 7.84
N GLY A 223 -32.36 8.83 6.74
CA GLY A 223 -32.71 9.39 5.42
C GLY A 223 -31.82 10.56 4.96
N SER A 224 -30.85 10.98 5.77
CA SER A 224 -29.82 11.95 5.36
C SER A 224 -29.01 11.47 4.17
N ARG A 225 -28.70 12.39 3.25
CA ARG A 225 -27.74 12.23 2.15
C ARG A 225 -26.30 12.26 2.69
N ASP A 226 -25.97 11.32 3.59
CA ASP A 226 -24.64 11.21 4.20
C ASP A 226 -23.54 10.89 3.18
N THR A 227 -23.92 10.38 2.01
CA THR A 227 -23.01 10.02 0.93
C THR A 227 -22.79 11.20 0.00
N VAL A 228 -21.53 11.49 -0.31
CA VAL A 228 -21.19 12.51 -1.29
C VAL A 228 -21.57 12.02 -2.70
N PRO A 229 -22.23 12.84 -3.53
CA PRO A 229 -22.52 12.46 -4.92
C PRO A 229 -21.26 12.02 -5.68
N GLY A 230 -21.41 11.00 -6.53
CA GLY A 230 -20.29 10.34 -7.21
C GLY A 230 -19.74 9.09 -6.50
N SER A 231 -20.13 8.85 -5.25
CA SER A 231 -19.91 7.55 -4.57
C SER A 231 -21.01 6.53 -4.93
N PRO A 232 -20.73 5.21 -4.87
CA PRO A 232 -19.45 4.58 -4.56
C PRO A 232 -18.49 4.54 -5.76
N ASP A 233 -17.20 4.38 -5.45
CA ASP A 233 -16.17 4.02 -6.44
C ASP A 233 -15.60 2.62 -6.13
N THR A 234 -15.03 1.96 -7.14
CA THR A 234 -14.59 0.56 -7.06
C THR A 234 -13.15 0.40 -7.53
N PHE A 235 -12.34 -0.25 -6.69
CA PHE A 235 -10.95 -0.58 -6.95
C PHE A 235 -10.76 -2.10 -7.08
N PHE A 236 -9.85 -2.50 -7.96
CA PHE A 236 -9.44 -3.87 -8.19
C PHE A 236 -7.95 -4.01 -7.88
N VAL A 237 -7.59 -4.91 -6.97
CA VAL A 237 -6.20 -5.28 -6.70
C VAL A 237 -6.00 -6.72 -7.12
N ARG A 238 -5.19 -6.94 -8.16
CA ARG A 238 -4.85 -8.27 -8.66
C ARG A 238 -3.57 -8.75 -8.00
N PHE A 239 -3.54 -10.00 -7.54
CA PHE A 239 -2.29 -10.62 -7.11
C PHE A 239 -1.78 -11.56 -8.18
N ARG A 240 -0.49 -11.47 -8.48
CA ARG A 240 0.16 -12.29 -9.48
C ARG A 240 1.42 -12.90 -8.91
N GLY A 241 1.50 -14.23 -8.92
CA GLY A 241 2.76 -14.92 -8.66
C GLY A 241 3.76 -14.62 -9.78
N VAL A 242 4.94 -14.09 -9.42
CA VAL A 242 6.07 -13.96 -10.34
C VAL A 242 7.05 -15.08 -10.05
N ALA A 243 7.38 -15.86 -11.07
CA ALA A 243 8.30 -16.97 -10.95
C ALA A 243 9.71 -16.44 -10.62
N VAL A 244 10.20 -16.77 -9.43
CA VAL A 244 11.54 -16.37 -8.98
C VAL A 244 12.44 -17.58 -9.09
N ALA A 245 13.63 -17.39 -9.68
CA ALA A 245 14.62 -18.44 -9.69
C ALA A 245 14.93 -18.85 -8.24
N ASP A 246 14.72 -20.13 -7.96
CA ASP A 246 14.97 -20.74 -6.65
C ASP A 246 15.86 -21.97 -6.75
N THR A 247 16.20 -22.40 -7.96
CA THR A 247 16.97 -23.61 -8.19
C THR A 247 17.99 -23.44 -9.30
N LEU A 248 19.19 -23.95 -9.07
CA LEU A 248 20.22 -24.18 -10.06
C LEU A 248 20.62 -25.67 -10.03
N ARG A 249 20.51 -26.37 -11.17
CA ARG A 249 20.92 -27.78 -11.26
C ARG A 249 21.72 -28.05 -12.53
N ALA A 250 22.60 -29.04 -12.52
CA ALA A 250 23.28 -29.53 -13.72
C ALA A 250 22.28 -30.23 -14.65
N THR A 251 22.36 -29.95 -15.95
CA THR A 251 21.60 -30.67 -16.99
C THR A 251 22.48 -31.58 -17.85
N SER A 252 23.80 -31.44 -17.72
CA SER A 252 24.81 -32.36 -18.27
C SER A 252 25.54 -33.09 -17.14
N PRO A 253 26.28 -34.18 -17.45
CA PRO A 253 27.18 -34.80 -16.49
C PRO A 253 28.15 -33.80 -15.87
N ILE A 254 28.36 -33.90 -14.55
CA ILE A 254 29.31 -33.05 -13.81
C ILE A 254 30.77 -33.47 -14.01
N VAL A 255 31.01 -34.62 -14.65
CA VAL A 255 32.34 -35.09 -15.07
C VAL A 255 32.30 -35.28 -16.58
N ASP A 256 33.27 -34.68 -17.26
CA ASP A 256 33.39 -34.72 -18.72
C ASP A 256 34.82 -35.09 -19.14
N THR A 257 34.99 -35.56 -20.38
CA THR A 257 36.28 -35.96 -20.96
C THR A 257 36.48 -35.29 -22.31
N ALA A 258 37.53 -34.47 -22.43
CA ALA A 258 37.95 -33.85 -23.67
C ALA A 258 39.10 -34.65 -24.30
N HIS A 259 38.91 -35.09 -25.54
CA HIS A 259 39.93 -35.81 -26.30
C HIS A 259 40.88 -34.84 -27.01
N LEU A 260 42.18 -35.04 -26.83
CA LEU A 260 43.21 -34.22 -27.47
C LEU A 260 43.32 -34.59 -28.95
N SER A 261 43.08 -33.62 -29.83
CA SER A 261 43.36 -33.80 -31.27
C SER A 261 44.81 -33.45 -31.58
N ALA A 262 45.34 -34.03 -32.67
CA ALA A 262 46.75 -33.96 -33.10
C ALA A 262 47.35 -32.54 -33.16
N ILE A 263 48.67 -32.46 -33.29
CA ILE A 263 49.48 -31.22 -33.19
C ILE A 263 49.10 -30.17 -34.26
N PRO A 264 48.84 -28.90 -33.90
CA PRO A 264 48.83 -28.33 -32.54
C PRO A 264 47.58 -28.73 -31.74
N PRO A 265 47.71 -29.00 -30.41
CA PRO A 265 46.64 -29.56 -29.61
C PRO A 265 45.45 -28.61 -29.52
N ASP A 266 44.33 -29.03 -30.10
CA ASP A 266 43.01 -28.43 -29.93
C ASP A 266 42.08 -29.53 -29.39
N SER A 267 41.26 -29.16 -28.42
CA SER A 267 40.24 -30.06 -27.88
C SER A 267 39.09 -29.24 -27.35
N LEU A 268 37.90 -29.79 -27.51
CA LEU A 268 36.66 -29.18 -27.07
C LEU A 268 35.94 -30.19 -26.18
N SER A 269 35.53 -29.75 -25.00
CA SER A 269 34.70 -30.54 -24.10
C SER A 269 33.26 -30.64 -24.64
N ASP A 270 32.48 -31.55 -24.07
CA ASP A 270 31.03 -31.50 -24.22
C ASP A 270 30.48 -30.25 -23.50
N SER A 271 29.18 -30.02 -23.69
CA SER A 271 28.50 -28.87 -23.10
C SER A 271 28.39 -29.01 -21.57
N LEU A 272 28.97 -28.06 -20.84
CA LEU A 272 28.76 -27.87 -19.41
C LEU A 272 27.50 -27.02 -19.23
N SER A 273 26.40 -27.64 -18.79
CA SER A 273 25.07 -27.01 -18.83
C SER A 273 24.37 -27.07 -17.48
N VAL A 274 23.71 -25.97 -17.14
CA VAL A 274 22.86 -25.85 -15.95
C VAL A 274 21.50 -25.29 -16.32
N GLU A 275 20.48 -25.70 -15.57
CA GLU A 275 19.13 -25.18 -15.65
C GLU A 275 18.85 -24.28 -14.44
N VAL A 276 18.33 -23.10 -14.73
CA VAL A 276 17.78 -22.17 -13.74
C VAL A 276 16.26 -22.26 -13.81
N GLY A 277 15.63 -22.50 -12.67
CA GLY A 277 14.18 -22.58 -12.61
C GLY A 277 13.58 -22.20 -11.27
N ASP A 278 12.26 -22.29 -11.25
CA ASP A 278 11.38 -22.09 -10.10
C ASP A 278 10.74 -23.43 -9.73
N THR A 279 10.96 -23.90 -8.50
CA THR A 279 10.46 -25.20 -8.03
C THR A 279 9.00 -25.07 -7.64
N VAL A 280 8.15 -25.79 -8.37
CA VAL A 280 6.73 -25.89 -8.07
C VAL A 280 6.57 -26.71 -6.79
N ALA A 281 6.34 -26.04 -5.66
CA ALA A 281 6.30 -26.65 -4.32
C ALA A 281 5.38 -27.88 -4.22
N ALA A 282 4.26 -27.90 -4.96
CA ALA A 282 3.30 -29.01 -4.95
C ALA A 282 3.80 -30.30 -5.64
N THR A 283 4.73 -30.19 -6.59
CA THR A 283 5.16 -31.32 -7.44
C THR A 283 6.66 -31.57 -7.41
N GLY A 284 7.45 -30.63 -6.90
CA GLY A 284 8.91 -30.61 -7.04
C GLY A 284 9.39 -30.41 -8.48
N ALA A 285 8.46 -30.17 -9.43
CA ALA A 285 8.80 -29.91 -10.82
C ALA A 285 9.49 -28.55 -10.94
N ILE A 286 10.49 -28.47 -11.81
CA ILE A 286 11.18 -27.19 -12.09
C ILE A 286 10.51 -26.54 -13.30
N ARG A 287 9.99 -25.32 -13.10
CA ARG A 287 9.57 -24.45 -14.18
C ARG A 287 10.79 -23.69 -14.71
N PRO A 288 11.20 -23.88 -15.97
CA PRO A 288 12.40 -23.23 -16.47
C PRO A 288 12.24 -21.72 -16.60
N LEU A 289 13.33 -20.99 -16.36
CA LEU A 289 13.35 -19.52 -16.42
C LEU A 289 14.37 -19.02 -17.44
N ALA A 290 13.87 -18.38 -18.50
CA ALA A 290 14.69 -17.74 -19.52
C ALA A 290 15.28 -16.39 -19.07
N GLY A 291 16.37 -15.97 -19.73
CA GLY A 291 16.99 -14.65 -19.53
C GLY A 291 17.69 -14.47 -18.18
N ARG A 292 18.01 -15.56 -17.48
CA ARG A 292 18.70 -15.54 -16.19
C ARG A 292 20.21 -15.63 -16.40
N ALA A 293 20.98 -14.77 -15.75
CA ALA A 293 22.43 -14.77 -15.84
C ALA A 293 23.04 -15.90 -14.99
N VAL A 294 23.94 -16.67 -15.61
CA VAL A 294 24.75 -17.71 -14.97
C VAL A 294 26.22 -17.39 -15.23
N VAL A 295 27.00 -17.26 -14.17
CA VAL A 295 28.44 -17.02 -14.23
C VAL A 295 29.16 -18.36 -14.22
N PHE A 296 29.86 -18.68 -15.31
CA PHE A 296 30.80 -19.79 -15.40
C PHE A 296 32.21 -19.29 -15.12
N ALA A 297 32.95 -19.95 -14.22
CA ALA A 297 34.32 -19.58 -13.90
C ALA A 297 35.21 -20.81 -13.78
N ILE A 298 36.38 -20.77 -14.40
CA ILE A 298 37.46 -21.75 -14.19
C ILE A 298 38.03 -21.49 -12.80
N THR A 299 37.88 -22.45 -11.90
CA THR A 299 38.35 -22.33 -10.50
C THR A 299 39.61 -23.13 -10.22
N SER A 300 39.92 -24.11 -11.07
CA SER A 300 41.16 -24.88 -11.00
C SER A 300 41.59 -25.31 -12.41
N PRO A 301 42.86 -25.13 -12.82
CA PRO A 301 43.92 -24.44 -12.08
C PRO A 301 43.65 -22.93 -11.95
N THR A 302 44.13 -22.32 -10.85
CA THR A 302 43.92 -20.88 -10.57
C THR A 302 44.82 -19.96 -11.40
N THR A 303 45.89 -20.50 -11.98
CA THR A 303 46.69 -19.82 -13.00
C THR A 303 45.96 -19.86 -14.34
N PRO A 304 45.88 -18.72 -15.08
CA PRO A 304 45.39 -18.73 -16.45
C PRO A 304 46.16 -19.76 -17.27
N GLY A 305 45.48 -20.86 -17.55
CA GLY A 305 46.05 -22.00 -18.24
C GLY A 305 45.84 -21.89 -19.75
N PRO A 306 46.21 -22.94 -20.48
CA PRO A 306 45.95 -23.02 -21.90
C PRO A 306 44.47 -23.26 -22.25
N VAL A 307 43.55 -23.19 -21.29
CA VAL A 307 42.14 -23.50 -21.46
C VAL A 307 41.28 -22.26 -21.34
N THR A 308 40.20 -22.21 -22.09
CA THR A 308 39.26 -21.08 -22.12
C THR A 308 37.81 -21.56 -22.15
N LEU A 309 36.91 -20.77 -21.55
CA LEU A 309 35.48 -20.96 -21.68
C LEU A 309 35.02 -20.43 -23.04
N VAL A 310 34.22 -21.22 -23.74
CA VAL A 310 33.65 -20.82 -25.04
C VAL A 310 32.15 -21.08 -25.08
N THR A 311 31.44 -20.18 -25.76
CA THR A 311 30.01 -20.30 -26.09
C THR A 311 29.78 -20.65 -27.56
N SER A 312 30.85 -20.72 -28.35
CA SER A 312 30.87 -21.11 -29.77
C SER A 312 32.14 -21.90 -30.08
N ASP A 313 32.04 -22.87 -30.98
CA ASP A 313 33.14 -23.77 -31.38
C ASP A 313 34.25 -23.04 -32.16
N THR A 314 34.00 -21.81 -32.59
CA THR A 314 34.96 -20.96 -33.31
C THR A 314 35.69 -19.98 -32.40
N ALA A 315 35.34 -19.89 -31.11
CA ALA A 315 35.97 -18.96 -30.18
C ALA A 315 37.34 -19.50 -29.68
N HIS A 316 38.33 -18.61 -29.63
CA HIS A 316 39.69 -18.92 -29.15
C HIS A 316 40.25 -17.87 -28.17
N ALA A 317 39.46 -16.83 -27.85
CA ALA A 317 39.90 -15.82 -26.89
C ALA A 317 40.01 -16.42 -25.49
N LEU A 318 41.01 -16.01 -24.71
CA LEU A 318 41.18 -16.46 -23.33
C LEU A 318 40.12 -15.81 -22.42
N VAL A 319 39.22 -16.63 -21.89
CA VAL A 319 38.11 -16.27 -21.02
C VAL A 319 38.08 -17.27 -19.88
N THR A 320 38.46 -16.82 -18.68
CA THR A 320 38.44 -17.65 -17.46
C THR A 320 37.16 -17.48 -16.65
N THR A 321 36.34 -16.49 -16.99
CA THR A 321 35.02 -16.24 -16.42
C THR A 321 34.10 -15.66 -17.49
N ASP A 322 32.93 -16.26 -17.67
CA ASP A 322 31.92 -15.83 -18.65
C ASP A 322 30.53 -15.79 -18.00
N THR A 323 29.67 -14.86 -18.44
CA THR A 323 28.28 -14.75 -17.97
C THR A 323 27.34 -15.06 -19.13
N VAL A 324 26.65 -16.20 -19.02
CA VAL A 324 25.72 -16.69 -20.04
C VAL A 324 24.28 -16.51 -19.56
N THR A 325 23.41 -15.99 -20.42
CA THR A 325 21.96 -15.90 -20.16
C THR A 325 21.26 -17.20 -20.54
N THR A 326 20.36 -17.69 -19.68
CA THR A 326 19.56 -18.88 -19.97
C THR A 326 18.64 -18.70 -21.16
N ASP A 327 18.47 -19.76 -21.95
CA ASP A 327 17.57 -19.81 -23.11
C ASP A 327 16.10 -19.98 -22.70
N VAL A 328 15.20 -20.16 -23.68
CA VAL A 328 13.76 -20.38 -23.45
C VAL A 328 13.45 -21.64 -22.64
N ARG A 329 14.40 -22.58 -22.55
CA ARG A 329 14.32 -23.81 -21.76
C ARG A 329 14.97 -23.64 -20.39
N GLY A 330 15.38 -22.43 -20.01
CA GLY A 330 16.07 -22.13 -18.75
C GLY A 330 17.50 -22.65 -18.68
N ILE A 331 18.11 -23.03 -19.80
CA ILE A 331 19.44 -23.64 -19.85
C ILE A 331 20.49 -22.58 -20.18
N ALA A 332 21.57 -22.55 -19.41
CA ALA A 332 22.80 -21.84 -19.75
C ALA A 332 23.93 -22.86 -19.91
N ALA A 333 24.76 -22.67 -20.93
CA ALA A 333 25.81 -23.63 -21.25
C ALA A 333 27.08 -22.96 -21.78
N VAL A 334 28.21 -23.59 -21.47
CA VAL A 334 29.54 -23.28 -22.00
C VAL A 334 30.25 -24.58 -22.38
N ARG A 335 31.32 -24.49 -23.15
CA ARG A 335 32.30 -25.56 -23.36
C ARG A 335 33.66 -25.09 -22.88
N LEU A 336 34.54 -26.04 -22.59
CA LEU A 336 35.94 -25.78 -22.29
C LEU A 336 36.79 -26.14 -23.52
N ARG A 337 37.64 -25.22 -23.95
CA ARG A 337 38.55 -25.43 -25.07
C ARG A 337 40.00 -25.35 -24.63
N LEU A 338 40.84 -26.27 -25.10
CA LEU A 338 42.30 -26.15 -25.03
C LEU A 338 42.81 -25.35 -26.24
N ILE A 339 43.46 -24.21 -26.02
CA ILE A 339 43.87 -23.26 -27.08
C ILE A 339 45.39 -23.20 -27.31
N ALA A 340 46.22 -23.68 -26.39
CA ALA A 340 47.69 -23.67 -26.53
C ALA A 340 48.36 -24.66 -25.56
N GLY A 341 49.69 -24.82 -25.60
CA GLY A 341 50.46 -25.42 -24.49
C GLY A 341 50.13 -26.88 -24.11
N PRO A 342 50.70 -27.38 -22.99
CA PRO A 342 50.42 -28.73 -22.50
C PRO A 342 49.03 -28.81 -21.87
N ALA A 343 48.26 -29.85 -22.22
CA ALA A 343 46.95 -30.09 -21.63
C ALA A 343 47.05 -30.35 -20.12
N PRO A 344 46.24 -29.68 -19.28
CA PRO A 344 46.14 -30.02 -17.87
C PRO A 344 45.46 -31.38 -17.69
N ALA A 345 45.78 -32.12 -16.62
CA ALA A 345 45.12 -33.41 -16.36
C ALA A 345 43.60 -33.25 -16.12
N SER A 346 43.20 -32.17 -15.46
CA SER A 346 41.80 -31.81 -15.25
C SER A 346 41.61 -30.32 -15.03
N VAL A 347 40.41 -29.82 -15.33
CA VAL A 347 39.98 -28.44 -15.09
C VAL A 347 38.66 -28.46 -14.34
N GLU A 348 38.55 -27.62 -13.32
CA GLU A 348 37.29 -27.41 -12.59
C GLU A 348 36.63 -26.11 -13.03
N VAL A 349 35.35 -26.21 -13.40
CA VAL A 349 34.51 -25.07 -13.77
C VAL A 349 33.33 -25.00 -12.80
N THR A 350 33.08 -23.80 -12.27
CA THR A 350 31.90 -23.55 -11.44
C THR A 350 30.85 -22.77 -12.20
N ALA A 351 29.59 -23.16 -12.09
CA ALA A 351 28.45 -22.39 -12.56
C ALA A 351 27.70 -21.80 -11.37
N SER A 352 27.57 -20.48 -11.34
CA SER A 352 26.93 -19.75 -10.25
C SER A 352 25.79 -18.85 -10.73
N ALA A 353 24.69 -18.83 -9.99
CA ALA A 353 23.56 -17.96 -10.27
C ALA A 353 23.04 -17.33 -8.96
N LYS A 354 22.41 -16.17 -9.07
CA LYS A 354 21.91 -15.39 -7.94
C LYS A 354 20.40 -15.13 -8.04
N ARG A 355 19.73 -15.12 -6.89
CA ARG A 355 18.39 -14.55 -6.68
C ARG A 355 18.55 -13.04 -6.52
N GLY A 356 18.14 -12.29 -7.54
CA GLY A 356 18.33 -10.83 -7.56
C GLY A 356 19.81 -10.44 -7.52
N VAL A 357 20.15 -9.41 -6.74
CA VAL A 357 21.51 -8.81 -6.75
C VAL A 357 22.49 -9.53 -5.80
N SER A 358 22.00 -10.23 -4.78
CA SER A 358 22.84 -10.55 -3.61
C SER A 358 22.87 -12.02 -3.21
N ALA A 359 21.74 -12.73 -3.23
CA ALA A 359 21.66 -14.10 -2.68
C ALA A 359 22.00 -15.14 -3.75
N ARG A 360 22.76 -16.20 -3.41
CA ARG A 360 22.98 -17.34 -4.32
C ARG A 360 21.71 -18.17 -4.45
N LEU A 361 21.48 -18.75 -5.63
CA LEU A 361 20.43 -19.77 -5.77
C LEU A 361 20.79 -21.02 -4.95
N PRO A 362 19.81 -21.68 -4.32
CA PRO A 362 19.96 -23.07 -3.90
C PRO A 362 20.54 -23.94 -5.04
N GLY A 363 21.55 -24.75 -4.72
CA GLY A 363 22.32 -25.54 -5.69
C GLY A 363 23.51 -24.81 -6.35
N SER A 364 23.71 -23.52 -6.05
CA SER A 364 24.88 -22.76 -6.52
C SER A 364 26.04 -22.75 -5.51
N PRO A 365 27.31 -22.97 -5.93
CA PRO A 365 27.74 -23.27 -7.29
C PRO A 365 27.58 -24.76 -7.67
N VAL A 366 27.26 -25.02 -8.94
CA VAL A 366 27.44 -26.35 -9.54
C VAL A 366 28.89 -26.49 -9.97
N LYS A 367 29.52 -27.63 -9.67
CA LYS A 367 30.92 -27.92 -10.04
C LYS A 367 30.99 -28.94 -11.17
N PHE A 368 31.72 -28.61 -12.22
CA PHE A 368 32.06 -29.50 -13.33
C PHE A 368 33.55 -29.81 -13.32
N THR A 369 33.93 -31.04 -13.66
CA THR A 369 35.31 -31.47 -13.83
C THR A 369 35.51 -32.01 -15.24
N VAL A 370 36.35 -31.35 -16.03
CA VAL A 370 36.74 -31.80 -17.38
C VAL A 370 38.11 -32.45 -17.31
N ARG A 371 38.25 -33.69 -17.75
CA ARG A 371 39.52 -34.42 -17.85
C ARG A 371 40.02 -34.40 -19.28
N PHE A 372 41.31 -34.17 -19.49
CA PHE A 372 41.91 -34.23 -20.82
C PHE A 372 42.62 -35.57 -21.00
N THR A 373 42.31 -36.27 -22.08
CA THR A 373 42.88 -37.58 -22.38
C THR A 373 43.38 -37.58 -23.82
N SER A 374 44.53 -38.21 -24.03
CA SER A 374 45.14 -38.41 -25.35
C SER A 374 44.43 -39.49 -26.14
#